data_AF-A0A1A3GZH7-F1
#
_entry.id   AF-A0A1A3GZH7-F1
#
_cell.length_a   1.000
_cell.length_b   1.000
_cell.length_c   1.000
_cell.angle_alpha   90.00
_cell.angle_beta   90.00
_cell.angle_gamma   90.00
#
_symmetry.space_group_name_H-M   'P 1'
#
loop_
_entity.id
_entity.type
_entity.pdbx_description
1 polymer ?
#
loop_
_entity_poly.entity_id
_entity_poly.type
_entity_poly.pdbx_seq_one_letter_code
_entity_poly.pdbx_strand_id
1 'polypeptide(L)' 'MNKTGQEVNIMTAPPLTPPTVVSHGVVGVHVRGLGCSYATCTCGWTARPRHLRASAEQDAWAHSIESGCALAFPLVNR' A
#
# COMPACT_ATOMS: atom_id res chain seq x y z
N MET A 1 47.15 -27.08 -29.14
CA MET A 1 46.01 -27.10 -28.20
C MET A 1 45.10 -25.91 -28.50
N ASN A 2 43.84 -26.22 -28.80
CA ASN A 2 42.73 -25.35 -29.19
C ASN A 2 42.26 -24.43 -28.05
N LYS A 3 42.19 -23.11 -28.31
CA LYS A 3 41.47 -22.15 -27.46
C LYS A 3 40.04 -22.05 -27.97
N THR A 4 39.09 -22.67 -27.28
CA THR A 4 37.67 -22.48 -27.55
C THR A 4 37.19 -21.29 -26.73
N GLY A 5 36.90 -20.18 -27.41
CA GLY A 5 36.20 -19.04 -26.81
C GLY A 5 34.76 -19.45 -26.50
N GLN A 6 34.33 -19.23 -25.27
CA GLN A 6 32.95 -19.42 -24.85
C GLN A 6 32.28 -18.04 -24.81
N GLU A 7 31.31 -17.86 -25.70
CA GLU A 7 30.47 -16.67 -25.84
C GLU A 7 29.54 -16.57 -24.63
N VAL A 8 29.64 -15.47 -23.87
CA VAL A 8 28.78 -15.20 -22.71
C VAL A 8 27.53 -14.49 -23.21
N ASN A 9 26.40 -15.20 -23.22
CA ASN A 9 25.11 -14.63 -23.62
C ASN A 9 24.62 -13.65 -22.53
N ILE A 10 24.67 -12.35 -22.83
CA ILE A 10 24.26 -11.28 -21.91
C ILE A 10 22.74 -11.19 -21.96
N MET A 11 22.07 -11.83 -20.99
CA MET A 11 20.64 -11.64 -20.74
C MET A 11 20.40 -10.16 -20.38
N THR A 12 19.89 -9.38 -21.32
CA THR A 12 19.59 -7.96 -21.11
C THR A 12 18.36 -7.88 -20.21
N ALA A 13 18.54 -7.40 -18.97
CA ALA A 13 17.44 -7.17 -18.03
C ALA A 13 16.47 -6.12 -18.60
N PRO A 14 15.14 -6.29 -18.44
CA PRO A 14 14.17 -5.31 -18.90
C PRO A 14 14.42 -3.94 -18.23
N PRO A 15 14.19 -2.83 -18.96
CA PRO A 15 14.43 -1.49 -18.44
C PRO A 15 13.59 -1.25 -17.18
N LEU A 16 14.25 -0.83 -16.11
CA LEU A 16 13.60 -0.44 -14.86
C LEU A 16 12.72 0.78 -15.16
N THR A 17 11.40 0.60 -15.12
CA THR A 17 10.46 1.71 -15.19
C THR A 17 10.70 2.59 -13.96
N PRO A 18 10.90 3.92 -14.11
CA PRO A 18 11.03 4.79 -12.94
C PRO A 18 9.76 4.63 -12.08
N PRO A 19 9.88 4.54 -10.75
CA PRO A 19 8.70 4.41 -9.90
C PRO A 19 7.79 5.60 -10.19
N THR A 20 6.57 5.33 -10.64
CA THR A 20 5.52 6.35 -10.65
C THR A 20 5.49 6.94 -9.26
N VAL A 21 5.69 8.25 -9.13
CA VAL A 21 5.65 8.92 -7.81
C VAL A 21 4.21 8.85 -7.33
N VAL A 22 3.87 7.77 -6.62
CA VAL A 22 2.61 7.64 -5.93
C VAL A 22 2.71 8.55 -4.71
N SER A 23 1.87 9.57 -4.63
CA SER A 23 1.78 10.39 -3.43
C SER A 23 1.31 9.51 -2.27
N HIS A 24 2.24 9.09 -1.41
CA HIS A 24 1.91 8.34 -0.20
C HIS A 24 1.21 9.25 0.80
N GLY A 25 0.12 8.76 1.38
CA GLY A 25 -0.63 9.43 2.44
C GLY A 25 -0.50 8.72 3.79
N VAL A 26 -1.27 9.22 4.75
CA VAL A 26 -1.46 8.60 6.07
C VAL A 26 -2.90 8.11 6.16
N VAL A 27 -3.09 6.82 6.43
CA VAL A 27 -4.40 6.18 6.59
C VAL A 27 -4.74 5.98 8.07
N GLY A 28 -5.96 6.35 8.45
CA GLY A 28 -6.49 6.20 9.80
C GLY A 28 -7.94 5.73 9.78
N VAL A 29 -8.42 5.26 10.93
CA VAL A 29 -9.80 4.78 11.13
C VAL A 29 -10.56 5.77 12.00
N HIS A 30 -11.76 6.11 11.58
CA HIS A 30 -12.73 6.91 12.32
C HIS A 30 -13.83 6.00 12.89
N VAL A 31 -14.18 6.17 14.16
CA VAL A 31 -15.26 5.43 14.83
C VAL A 31 -16.38 6.40 15.23
N ARG A 32 -17.48 6.42 14.49
CA ARG A 32 -18.68 7.21 14.83
C ARG A 32 -19.72 6.34 15.52
N GLY A 33 -19.63 6.23 16.84
CA GLY A 33 -20.61 5.52 17.66
C GLY A 33 -20.77 4.03 17.32
N LEU A 34 -21.89 3.43 17.73
CA LEU A 34 -22.19 2.02 17.46
C LEU A 34 -22.49 1.81 15.97
N GLY A 35 -21.67 0.99 15.31
CA GLY A 35 -21.99 0.45 13.99
C GLY A 35 -21.57 1.28 12.78
N CYS A 36 -20.77 2.35 12.95
CA CYS A 36 -20.26 3.16 11.85
C CYS A 36 -18.78 3.49 12.04
N SER A 37 -17.90 2.59 11.59
CA SER A 37 -16.45 2.79 11.52
C SER A 37 -15.97 2.79 10.07
N TYR A 38 -15.02 3.63 9.70
CA TYR A 38 -14.48 3.65 8.33
C TYR A 38 -13.05 4.19 8.31
N ALA A 39 -12.26 3.75 7.34
CA ALA A 39 -10.90 4.24 7.11
C ALA A 39 -10.87 5.37 6.08
N THR A 40 -9.96 6.32 6.26
CA THR A 40 -9.66 7.39 5.29
C THR A 40 -8.16 7.60 5.20
N CYS A 41 -7.69 7.98 4.03
CA CYS A 41 -6.28 8.28 3.79
C CYS A 41 -6.12 9.70 3.25
N THR A 42 -5.04 10.39 3.66
CA THR A 42 -4.72 11.73 3.13
C THR A 42 -4.35 11.72 1.64
N CYS A 43 -4.19 10.55 1.02
CA CYS A 43 -4.06 10.40 -0.44
C CYS A 43 -5.41 10.57 -1.19
N GLY A 44 -6.52 10.76 -0.46
CA GLY A 44 -7.86 10.95 -1.03
C GLY A 44 -8.73 9.68 -1.03
N TRP A 45 -8.19 8.53 -0.62
CA TRP A 45 -8.95 7.29 -0.52
C TRP A 45 -9.85 7.25 0.73
N THR A 46 -11.05 6.69 0.59
CA THR A 46 -12.02 6.49 1.68
C THR A 46 -12.67 5.11 1.56
N ALA A 47 -12.65 4.35 2.66
CA ALA A 47 -13.29 3.05 2.74
C ALA A 47 -14.82 3.15 2.86
N ARG A 48 -15.51 2.05 2.55
CA ARG A 48 -16.93 1.91 2.86
C ARG A 48 -17.15 1.84 4.38
N PRO A 49 -18.25 2.39 4.91
CA PRO A 49 -18.62 2.21 6.32
C PRO A 49 -18.75 0.73 6.71
N ARG A 50 -18.21 0.39 7.89
CA ARG A 50 -18.23 -0.93 8.51
C ARG A 50 -18.93 -0.87 9.86
N HIS A 51 -19.66 -1.92 10.20
CA HIS A 51 -20.26 -2.06 11.53
C HIS A 51 -19.21 -2.32 12.62
N LEU A 52 -18.17 -3.09 12.29
CA LEU A 52 -17.11 -3.46 13.21
C LEU A 52 -15.89 -2.56 12.98
N ARG A 53 -15.35 -2.02 14.08
CA ARG A 53 -14.07 -1.30 14.09
C ARG A 53 -12.94 -2.14 13.49
N ALA A 54 -12.87 -3.42 13.83
CA ALA A 54 -11.85 -4.34 13.31
C ALA A 54 -11.89 -4.45 11.78
N SER A 55 -13.08 -4.44 11.16
CA SER A 55 -13.19 -4.45 9.69
C SER A 55 -12.70 -3.13 9.08
N ALA A 56 -12.93 -1.99 9.73
CA ALA A 56 -12.39 -0.71 9.26
C ALA A 56 -10.85 -0.66 9.42
N GLU A 57 -10.29 -1.26 10.46
CA GLU A 57 -8.84 -1.44 10.61
C GLU A 57 -8.27 -2.31 9.48
N GLN A 58 -8.94 -3.41 9.11
CA GLN A 58 -8.53 -4.24 7.97
C GLN A 58 -8.52 -3.46 6.66
N ASP A 59 -9.52 -2.62 6.41
CA ASP A 59 -9.54 -1.76 5.22
C ASP A 59 -8.33 -0.81 5.20
N ALA A 60 -7.95 -0.24 6.36
CA ALA A 60 -6.77 0.62 6.47
C ALA A 60 -5.46 -0.13 6.18
N TRP A 61 -5.30 -1.34 6.72
CA TRP A 61 -4.14 -2.19 6.46
C TRP A 61 -4.06 -2.60 4.99
N ALA A 62 -5.19 -3.04 4.40
CA ALA A 62 -5.25 -3.41 2.98
C ALA A 62 -4.82 -2.24 2.09
N HIS A 63 -5.37 -1.04 2.33
CA HIS A 63 -4.99 0.14 1.58
C HIS A 63 -3.49 0.49 1.76
N SER A 64 -2.96 0.41 2.98
CA SER A 64 -1.54 0.67 3.25
C SER A 64 -0.63 -0.28 2.45
N ILE A 65 -0.95 -1.57 2.43
CA ILE A 65 -0.19 -2.59 1.70
C ILE A 65 -0.26 -2.37 0.18
N GLU A 66 -1.45 -2.08 -0.34
CA GLU A 66 -1.65 -1.91 -1.79
C GLU A 66 -1.06 -0.62 -2.34
N SER A 67 -1.09 0.47 -1.56
CA SER A 67 -0.73 1.81 -2.02
C SER A 67 0.60 2.33 -1.50
N GLY A 68 1.21 1.68 -0.50
CA GLY A 68 2.39 2.19 0.20
C GLY A 68 2.11 3.35 1.15
N CYS A 69 0.84 3.71 1.40
CA CYS A 69 0.48 4.73 2.39
C CYS A 69 0.81 4.26 3.81
N ALA A 70 1.25 5.18 4.67
CA ALA A 70 1.58 4.87 6.06
C ALA A 70 0.33 4.80 6.94
N LEU A 71 0.35 4.00 8.00
CA LEU A 71 -0.73 4.01 9.00
C LEU A 71 -0.53 5.15 10.00
N ALA A 72 -1.63 5.76 10.42
CA ALA A 72 -1.64 6.72 11.51
C ALA A 72 -1.26 6.04 12.84
N PHE A 73 -0.68 6.82 13.75
CA PHE A 73 -0.47 6.42 15.14
C PHE A 73 -1.11 7.45 16.09
N PRO A 74 -2.16 7.08 16.85
CA PRO A 74 -2.85 5.79 16.82
C PRO A 74 -3.60 5.55 15.50
N LEU A 75 -3.77 4.28 15.12
CA LEU A 75 -4.52 3.91 13.90
C LEU A 75 -5.99 4.34 13.98
N VAL A 76 -6.54 4.35 15.19
CA VAL A 76 -7.96 4.64 15.42
C VAL A 76 -8.12 5.97 16.12
N ASN A 77 -8.79 6.88 15.44
CA ASN A 77 -9.18 8.20 15.92
C ASN A 77 -10.66 8.13 16.34
N ARG A 78 -10.93 8.48 17.60
CA ARG A 78 -12.29 8.59 18.14
C ARG A 78 -12.94 9.90 17.73
#